data_AF-A0A699ZJK4-F1
#
_entry.id   AF-A0A699ZJK4-F1
#
_cell.length_a   1.000
_cell.length_b   1.000
_cell.length_c   1.000
_cell.angle_alpha   90.00
_cell.angle_beta   90.00
_cell.angle_gamma   90.00
#
_symmetry.space_group_name_H-M   'P 1'
#
loop_
_entity.id
_entity.type
_entity.pdbx_description
1 polymer ?
#
loop_
_entity_poly.entity_id
_entity_poly.type
_entity_poly.pdbx_seq_one_letter_code
_entity_poly.pdbx_strand_id
1 'polypeptide(L)' 'MHALHKHLEGAGPMSRYDPRDLFSQQRGRVAQALRQLRAVPNNNLRVFLDGKLVVGKLPQAHTMMHGADGDQVGLGPG' A
#
# COMPACT_ATOMS: atom_id res chain seq x y z
N MET A 1 -7.44 -2.13 -14.75
CA MET A 1 -8.58 -1.37 -14.21
C MET A 1 -8.44 -1.03 -12.72
N HIS A 2 -7.88 -1.89 -11.85
CA HIS A 2 -7.75 -1.57 -10.41
C HIS A 2 -6.79 -0.42 -10.06
N ALA A 3 -5.65 -0.29 -10.76
CA ALA A 3 -4.70 0.80 -10.51
C ALA A 3 -5.23 2.21 -10.85
N LEU A 4 -6.09 2.31 -11.87
CA LEU A 4 -6.73 3.56 -12.26
C LEU A 4 -7.73 4.03 -11.20
N HIS A 5 -8.55 3.10 -10.69
CA HIS A 5 -9.51 3.38 -9.63
C HIS A 5 -8.82 3.97 -8.39
N LYS A 6 -7.74 3.33 -7.91
CA LYS A 6 -6.95 3.84 -6.78
C LYS A 6 -6.33 5.21 -7.04
N HIS A 7 -5.88 5.49 -8.26
CA HIS A 7 -5.31 6.79 -8.61
C HIS A 7 -6.37 7.89 -8.53
N LEU A 8 -7.58 7.64 -9.02
CA LEU A 8 -8.71 8.57 -8.93
C LEU A 8 -9.17 8.80 -7.48
N GLU A 9 -9.03 7.79 -6.60
CA GLU A 9 -9.28 7.90 -5.16
C GLU A 9 -8.12 8.54 -4.36
N GLY A 10 -7.07 9.04 -5.02
CA GLY A 10 -5.98 9.77 -4.37
C GLY A 10 -4.85 8.90 -3.81
N ALA A 11 -4.72 7.63 -4.22
CA ALA A 11 -3.65 6.73 -3.77
C ALA A 11 -2.23 7.09 -4.28
N GLY A 12 -2.04 8.30 -4.83
CA GLY A 12 -0.78 8.79 -5.37
C GLY A 12 -0.52 8.34 -6.81
N PRO A 13 0.73 8.46 -7.30
CA PRO A 13 1.06 8.22 -8.70
C PRO A 13 0.77 6.78 -9.14
N MET A 14 0.25 6.65 -10.37
CA MET A 14 -0.12 5.37 -10.95
C MET A 14 1.15 4.58 -11.35
N SER A 15 1.30 3.36 -10.82
CA SER A 15 2.43 2.50 -11.17
C SER A 15 2.24 1.87 -12.55
N ARG A 16 3.31 1.82 -13.34
CA ARG A 16 3.36 1.08 -14.63
C ARG A 16 3.74 -0.40 -14.45
N TYR A 17 3.89 -0.87 -13.22
CA TYR A 17 4.11 -2.27 -12.91
C TYR A 17 2.94 -3.13 -13.43
N ASP A 18 3.26 -4.14 -14.24
CA ASP A 18 2.34 -5.18 -14.67
C ASP A 18 2.73 -6.53 -14.02
N PRO A 19 1.85 -7.16 -13.23
CA PRO A 19 2.10 -8.48 -12.66
C PRO A 19 2.45 -9.55 -13.71
N ARG A 20 1.91 -9.45 -14.93
CA ARG A 20 2.21 -10.40 -16.01
C ARG A 20 3.67 -10.36 -16.42
N ASP A 21 4.33 -9.21 -16.31
CA ASP A 21 5.76 -9.08 -16.61
C ASP A 21 6.60 -9.80 -15.56
N LEU A 22 6.24 -9.67 -14.28
CA LEU A 22 6.94 -10.30 -13.16
C LEU A 22 6.78 -11.83 -13.16
N PHE A 23 5.58 -12.33 -13.49
CA PHE A 23 5.31 -13.77 -13.51
C PHE A 23 5.53 -14.43 -14.88
N SER A 24 6.05 -13.70 -15.87
CA SER A 24 6.25 -14.20 -17.24
C SER A 24 7.35 -15.24 -17.39
N GLN A 25 8.21 -15.44 -16.38
CA GLN A 25 9.48 -16.18 -16.47
C GLN A 25 10.50 -15.63 -17.50
N GLN A 26 10.15 -14.60 -18.27
CA GLN A 26 11.02 -13.96 -19.24
C GLN A 26 11.90 -12.93 -18.52
N ARG A 27 13.20 -13.20 -18.40
CA ARG A 27 14.17 -12.35 -17.67
C ARG A 27 14.05 -10.86 -17.99
N GLY A 28 13.88 -10.49 -19.26
CA GLY A 28 13.74 -9.09 -19.68
C GLY A 28 12.50 -8.41 -19.11
N ARG A 29 11.36 -9.11 -19.11
CA ARG A 29 10.09 -8.62 -18.55
C ARG A 29 10.13 -8.57 -17.03
N VAL A 30 10.73 -9.57 -16.39
CA VAL A 30 10.96 -9.58 -14.94
C VAL A 30 11.80 -8.36 -14.52
N ALA A 31 12.91 -8.09 -15.21
CA ALA A 31 13.75 -6.93 -14.94
C ALA A 31 12.99 -5.61 -15.14
N GLN A 32 12.13 -5.54 -16.17
CA GLN A 32 11.26 -4.38 -16.39
C GLN A 32 10.28 -4.18 -15.25
N ALA A 33 9.59 -5.23 -14.80
CA ALA A 33 8.66 -5.18 -13.68
C ALA A 33 9.34 -4.67 -12.40
N LEU A 34 10.55 -5.16 -12.10
CA LEU A 34 11.34 -4.71 -10.95
C LEU A 34 11.72 -3.23 -11.04
N ARG A 35 12.10 -2.74 -12.24
CA ARG A 35 12.37 -1.30 -12.46
C ARG A 35 11.12 -0.45 -12.18
N GLN A 36 9.95 -0.90 -12.63
CA GLN A 36 8.69 -0.17 -12.41
C GLN A 36 8.28 -0.19 -10.92
N LEU A 37 8.45 -1.32 -10.23
CA LEU A 37 8.22 -1.43 -8.79
C LEU A 37 9.15 -0.51 -7.99
N ARG A 38 10.42 -0.40 -8.39
CA ARG A 38 11.37 0.52 -7.75
C ARG A 38 11.01 1.99 -7.97
N ALA A 39 10.53 2.34 -9.18
CA ALA A 39 10.18 3.71 -9.53
C ALA A 39 8.92 4.21 -8.81
N VAL A 40 7.87 3.37 -8.73
CA VAL A 40 6.61 3.69 -8.04
C VAL A 40 6.22 2.50 -7.13
N PRO A 41 6.76 2.45 -5.89
CA PRO A 41 6.58 1.31 -4.98
C PRO A 41 5.15 1.11 -4.49
N ASN A 42 4.41 2.20 -4.25
CA ASN A 42 3.11 2.22 -3.57
C ASN A 42 3.09 1.24 -2.37
N ASN A 43 2.19 0.26 -2.35
CA ASN A 43 2.16 -0.80 -1.34
C ASN A 43 2.71 -2.16 -1.84
N ASN A 44 3.28 -2.19 -3.05
CA ASN A 44 3.72 -3.43 -3.74
C ASN A 44 5.19 -3.76 -3.50
N LEU A 45 6.02 -2.78 -3.15
CA LEU A 45 7.45 -3.00 -2.89
C LEU A 45 7.88 -2.36 -1.57
N ARG A 46 8.59 -3.15 -0.75
CA ARG A 46 9.31 -2.70 0.44
C ARG A 46 10.69 -3.34 0.46
N VAL A 47 11.72 -2.56 0.76
CA VAL A 47 13.10 -3.06 0.90
C VAL A 47 13.64 -2.61 2.26
N PHE A 48 14.28 -3.53 2.96
CA PHE A 48 14.86 -3.30 4.27
C PHE A 48 16.36 -3.61 4.24
N LEU A 49 17.16 -2.80 4.93
CA LEU A 49 18.57 -3.03 5.19
C LEU A 49 18.76 -3.02 6.71
N ASP A 50 19.27 -4.10 7.28
CA ASP A 50 19.45 -4.27 8.73
C ASP A 50 18.17 -3.96 9.55
N GLY A 51 17.02 -4.41 9.04
CA GLY A 51 15.71 -4.17 9.65
C GLY A 51 15.15 -2.76 9.44
N LYS A 52 15.89 -1.84 8.81
CA LYS A 52 15.45 -0.47 8.53
C LYS A 52 14.87 -0.35 7.13
N LEU A 53 13.69 0.26 7.00
CA LEU A 53 13.05 0.50 5.70
C LEU A 53 13.87 1.50 4.86
N VAL A 54 14.27 1.09 3.65
CA VAL A 54 15.04 1.94 2.71
C VAL A 54 14.27 2.25 1.42
N VAL A 55 13.26 1.46 1.05
CA VAL A 55 12.37 1.72 -0.11
C VAL A 55 10.92 1.40 0.27
N GLY A 56 9.98 2.26 -0.12
CA GLY A 56 8.54 2.08 0.08
C GLY A 56 8.00 2.86 1.28
N LYS A 57 6.80 2.48 1.76
CA LYS A 57 6.17 3.09 2.94
C LYS A 57 5.62 2.01 3.88
N LEU A 58 5.72 2.25 5.19
CA LEU A 58 5.00 1.45 6.18
C LEU A 58 3.50 1.77 6.10
N PRO A 59 2.63 0.78 6.36
CA PRO A 59 1.23 1.08 6.65
C PRO A 59 1.17 2.05 7.83
N GLN A 60 0.21 2.97 7.85
CA GLN A 60 -0.10 3.67 9.09
C GLN A 60 -0.48 2.62 10.13
N ALA A 61 0.12 2.72 11.32
CA ALA A 61 -0.32 1.93 12.45
C ALA A 61 -1.79 2.29 12.70
N HIS A 62 -2.69 1.34 12.50
CA HIS A 62 -4.02 1.46 13.05
C HIS A 62 -3.82 1.46 14.58
N THR A 63 -3.88 2.63 15.22
CA THR A 63 -4.16 2.68 16.65
C THR A 63 -5.49 1.94 16.81
N MET A 64 -5.43 0.69 17.25
CA MET A 64 -6.62 -0.02 17.69
C MET A 64 -7.13 0.78 18.88
N MET A 65 -8.15 1.59 18.65
CA MET A 65 -8.89 2.25 19.71
C MET A 65 -9.42 1.15 20.62
N HIS A 66 -8.76 1.00 21.76
CA HIS A 66 -9.18 0.18 22.86
C HIS A 66 -10.47 0.81 23.41
N GLY A 67 -11.62 0.22 23.09
CA GLY A 67 -12.91 0.57 23.67
C GLY A 67 -13.40 -0.59 24.52
N ALA A 68 -12.76 -0.79 25.66
CA ALA A 68 -13.34 -1.53 26.77
C ALA A 68 -14.05 -0.53 27.70
N ASP A 69 -15.32 -0.83 27.95
CA ASP A 69 -16.15 -0.46 29.10
C ASP A 69 -16.53 1.01 29.35
N GLY A 70 -17.84 1.23 29.46
CA GLY A 70 -18.40 2.45 30.04
C GLY A 70 -19.85 2.71 29.65
N ASP A 71 -20.77 2.06 30.36
CA ASP A 71 -22.17 2.50 30.52
C ASP A 71 -22.23 4.02 30.78
N GLN A 72 -22.87 4.78 29.88
CA GLN A 72 -23.42 6.10 30.17
C GLN A 72 -24.74 6.29 29.42
N VAL A 73 -25.81 6.05 30.16
CA VAL A 73 -27.11 6.71 30.03
C VAL A 73 -26.94 8.21 29.71
N GLY A 74 -27.53 8.65 28.60
CA GLY A 74 -27.55 10.06 28.18
C GLY A 74 -28.87 10.38 27.48
N LEU A 75 -29.82 10.87 28.27
CA LEU A 75 -31.07 11.49 27.83
C LEU A 75 -30.76 12.67 26.88
N GLY A 76 -31.35 12.68 25.70
CA GLY A 76 -31.39 13.84 24.80
C GLY A 76 -32.80 14.44 24.76
N PRO A 77 -32.98 15.77 24.87
CA PRO A 77 -34.23 16.44 24.52
C PRO A 77 -34.18 17.03 23.11
N GLY A 78 -35.31 17.03 22.40
CA GLY A 78 -35.57 17.82 21.19
C GLY A 78 -36.00 17.00 19.99
#